data_AF-A0A957ZFV9-F1
#
_entry.id   AF-A0A957ZFV9-F1
#
_cell.length_a   1.000
_cell.length_b   1.000
_cell.length_c   1.000
_cell.angle_alpha   90.00
_cell.angle_beta   90.00
_cell.angle_gamma   90.00
#
_symmetry.space_group_name_H-M   'P 1'
#
loop_
_entity.id
_entity.type
_entity.pdbx_description
1 polymer ?
#
loop_
_entity_poly.entity_id
_entity_poly.type
_entity_poly.pdbx_seq_one_letter_code
_entity_poly.pdbx_strand_id
1 'polypeptide(L)'
;NSLDVRLSGEKLPELSQLERHFFTNSACGICGATMLDDLRSRNLPALPTGPQVAPDVITGLPQVLQDEQHIFERTGGLHAAALFDAAGNLLALREDVGRHNALDKLIGWALMNGQLPFHDKIILVSGRASYELLQKCLVAGAPIFCAVSAPS
;
A
#
# COMPACT_ATOMS: atom_id res chain seq x y z
N ASN A 1 23.28 25.03 -0.13
CA ASN A 1 24.00 23.74 -0.15
C ASN A 1 23.53 22.95 -1.36
N SER A 2 24.26 23.04 -2.48
CA SER A 2 24.05 22.18 -3.66
C SER A 2 25.11 21.09 -3.67
N LEU A 3 24.75 19.92 -4.18
CA LEU A 3 25.64 18.77 -4.27
C LEU A 3 25.54 18.22 -5.69
N ASP A 4 26.63 18.30 -6.44
CA ASP A 4 26.70 17.82 -7.81
C ASP A 4 27.13 16.35 -7.82
N VAL A 5 26.30 15.50 -8.40
CA VAL A 5 26.55 14.05 -8.50
C VAL A 5 26.72 13.68 -9.97
N ARG A 6 27.80 12.96 -10.30
CA ARG A 6 28.04 12.38 -11.63
C ARG A 6 27.87 10.87 -11.56
N LEU A 7 27.03 10.32 -12.43
CA LEU A 7 26.81 8.88 -12.56
C LEU A 7 27.70 8.32 -13.67
N SER A 8 28.25 7.11 -13.49
CA SER A 8 29.04 6.39 -14.49
C SER A 8 28.63 4.92 -14.56
N GLY A 9 28.39 4.40 -15.77
CA GLY A 9 28.07 3.00 -16.04
C GLY A 9 27.70 2.79 -17.52
N GLU A 10 27.73 1.54 -18.01
CA GLU A 10 27.38 1.20 -19.41
C GLU A 10 25.95 1.59 -19.79
N LYS A 11 25.03 1.60 -18.81
CA LYS A 11 23.67 2.08 -18.97
C LYS A 11 23.31 2.92 -17.75
N LEU A 12 23.09 4.21 -17.97
CA LEU A 12 22.61 5.12 -16.93
C LEU A 12 21.07 5.01 -16.81
N PRO A 13 20.51 5.20 -15.60
CA PRO A 13 19.07 5.28 -15.44
C PRO A 13 18.52 6.54 -16.15
N GLU A 14 17.31 6.46 -16.72
CA GLU A 14 16.64 7.64 -17.26
C GLU A 14 16.22 8.57 -16.12
N LEU A 15 16.94 9.68 -15.97
CA LEU A 15 16.73 10.63 -14.88
C LEU A 15 15.39 11.37 -14.97
N SER A 16 14.85 11.54 -16.17
CA SER A 16 13.53 12.12 -16.42
C SER A 16 12.41 11.34 -15.71
N GLN A 17 12.56 10.03 -15.54
CA GLN A 17 11.59 9.19 -14.82
C GLN A 17 11.71 9.32 -13.29
N LEU A 18 12.81 9.91 -12.80
CA LEU A 18 13.09 10.16 -11.38
C LEU A 18 12.79 11.62 -10.99
N GLU A 19 12.39 12.46 -11.95
CA GLU A 19 11.96 13.82 -11.69
C GLU A 19 10.68 13.81 -10.85
N ARG A 20 10.76 14.34 -9.63
CA ARG A 20 9.60 14.53 -8.77
C ARG A 20 8.75 15.68 -9.31
N HIS A 21 7.73 15.35 -10.10
CA HIS A 21 6.65 16.27 -10.38
C HIS A 21 5.82 16.52 -9.12
N PHE A 22 6.05 17.64 -8.43
CA PHE A 22 5.17 18.12 -7.37
C PHE A 22 3.91 18.74 -8.00
N PHE A 23 2.90 17.92 -8.25
CA PHE A 23 1.54 18.43 -8.47
C PHE A 23 0.85 18.59 -7.12
N THR A 24 0.77 19.82 -6.62
CA THR A 24 -0.09 20.16 -5.49
C THR A 24 -1.48 20.48 -6.01
N ASN A 25 -2.41 19.52 -5.96
CA ASN A 25 -3.83 19.80 -6.11
C ASN A 25 -4.63 19.21 -4.93
N SER A 26 -5.70 19.90 -4.56
CA SER A 26 -6.56 19.59 -3.41
C SER A 26 -7.85 18.88 -3.81
N ALA A 27 -7.95 18.33 -5.02
CA ALA A 27 -9.19 17.73 -5.54
C ALA A 27 -8.94 16.50 -6.42
N CYS A 28 -9.80 15.47 -6.20
CA CYS A 28 -9.95 14.26 -7.01
C CYS A 28 -10.00 14.56 -8.52
N GLY A 29 -9.23 13.83 -9.32
CA GLY A 29 -9.66 13.53 -10.70
C GLY A 29 -8.70 13.84 -11.85
N ILE A 30 -7.50 14.34 -11.60
CA ILE A 30 -6.50 14.52 -12.66
C ILE A 30 -5.41 13.46 -12.45
N CYS A 31 -5.33 12.48 -13.37
CA CYS A 31 -4.18 11.61 -13.72
C CYS A 31 -4.37 10.08 -13.65
N GLY A 32 -5.58 9.52 -13.70
CA GLY A 32 -5.75 8.06 -13.79
C GLY A 32 -5.05 7.42 -15.00
N ALA A 33 -5.14 8.02 -16.19
CA ALA A 33 -4.58 7.45 -17.42
C ALA A 33 -3.04 7.52 -17.48
N THR A 34 -2.44 8.67 -17.17
CA THR A 34 -0.97 8.85 -17.17
C THR A 34 -0.29 7.96 -16.12
N MET A 35 -0.91 7.79 -14.94
CA MET A 35 -0.39 6.87 -13.91
C MET A 35 -0.57 5.38 -14.26
N LEU A 36 -1.56 5.02 -15.08
CA LEU A 36 -1.76 3.64 -15.54
C LEU A 36 -0.70 3.24 -16.57
N ASP A 37 -0.33 4.14 -17.48
CA ASP A 37 0.74 3.90 -18.44
C ASP A 37 2.10 3.80 -17.72
N ASP A 38 2.33 4.62 -16.70
CA ASP A 38 3.49 4.49 -15.80
C ASP A 38 3.51 3.17 -15.01
N LEU A 39 2.34 2.60 -14.71
CA LEU A 39 2.27 1.28 -14.09
C LEU A 39 2.60 0.17 -15.07
N ARG A 40 2.08 0.28 -16.30
CA ARG A 40 2.35 -0.68 -17.38
C ARG A 40 3.82 -0.71 -17.75
N SER A 41 4.48 0.45 -17.79
CA SER A 41 5.91 0.55 -18.13
C SER A 41 6.84 -0.10 -17.08
N ARG A 42 6.38 -0.28 -15.84
CA ARG A 42 7.17 -0.91 -14.77
C ARG A 42 7.35 -2.42 -14.91
N ASN A 43 6.66 -3.08 -15.85
CA ASN A 43 6.73 -4.53 -16.07
C ASN A 43 6.61 -5.33 -14.76
N LEU A 44 5.66 -4.96 -13.90
CA LEU A 44 5.42 -5.67 -12.65
C LEU A 44 5.00 -7.12 -12.95
N PRO A 45 5.47 -8.11 -12.15
CA PRO A 45 5.02 -9.47 -12.30
C PRO A 45 3.52 -9.57 -12.06
N ALA A 46 2.87 -10.51 -12.74
CA ALA A 46 1.47 -10.83 -12.45
C ALA A 46 1.35 -11.30 -10.99
N LEU A 47 0.29 -10.84 -10.30
CA LEU A 47 -0.01 -11.36 -8.98
C LEU A 47 -0.33 -12.86 -9.07
N PRO A 48 0.13 -13.66 -8.11
CA PRO A 48 -0.33 -15.04 -8.00
C PRO A 48 -1.83 -15.05 -7.70
N THR A 49 -2.49 -16.21 -7.87
CA THR A 49 -3.90 -16.40 -7.50
C THR A 49 -4.20 -16.01 -6.05
N GLY A 50 -3.19 -16.09 -5.17
CA GLY A 50 -3.33 -15.83 -3.75
C GLY A 50 -3.95 -17.00 -2.99
N PRO A 51 -4.12 -16.86 -1.67
CA PRO A 51 -4.72 -17.90 -0.84
C PRO A 51 -6.24 -17.99 -1.04
N GLN A 52 -6.81 -19.17 -0.81
CA GLN A 52 -8.25 -19.30 -0.63
C GLN A 52 -8.61 -18.85 0.80
N VAL A 53 -9.55 -17.92 0.90
CA VAL A 53 -9.95 -17.33 2.18
C VAL A 53 -11.46 -17.52 2.34
N ALA A 54 -11.88 -18.00 3.50
CA ALA A 54 -13.28 -18.16 3.81
C ALA A 54 -13.95 -16.77 3.98
N PRO A 55 -15.20 -16.56 3.52
CA PRO A 55 -15.84 -15.24 3.57
C PRO A 55 -15.95 -14.66 4.98
N ASP A 56 -16.15 -15.51 5.99
CA ASP A 56 -16.23 -15.15 7.40
C ASP A 56 -14.92 -14.55 7.92
N VAL A 57 -13.77 -15.07 7.49
CA VAL A 57 -12.45 -14.49 7.78
C VAL A 57 -12.41 -13.03 7.31
N ILE A 58 -12.78 -12.75 6.06
CA ILE A 58 -12.77 -11.39 5.50
C ILE A 58 -13.70 -10.46 6.28
N THR A 59 -14.92 -10.92 6.62
CA THR A 59 -15.88 -10.11 7.38
C THR A 59 -15.46 -9.89 8.84
N GLY A 60 -14.58 -10.73 9.39
CA GLY A 60 -14.06 -10.60 10.75
C GLY A 60 -12.87 -9.65 10.88
N LEU A 61 -12.07 -9.45 9.81
CA LEU A 61 -10.85 -8.62 9.88
C LEU A 61 -11.09 -7.18 10.36
N PRO A 62 -12.17 -6.47 9.99
CA PRO A 62 -12.43 -5.12 10.50
C PRO A 62 -12.52 -5.04 12.01
N GLN A 63 -13.08 -6.06 12.68
CA GLN A 63 -13.16 -6.09 14.13
C GLN A 63 -11.76 -6.24 14.75
N VAL A 64 -10.94 -7.16 14.21
CA VAL A 64 -9.55 -7.34 14.67
C VAL A 64 -8.73 -6.07 14.49
N LEU A 65 -8.93 -5.35 13.38
CA LEU A 65 -8.29 -4.06 13.15
C LEU A 65 -8.71 -3.05 14.22
N GLN A 66 -10.01 -2.92 14.49
CA GLN A 66 -10.53 -1.97 15.45
C GLN A 66 -10.01 -2.22 16.87
N ASP A 67 -10.01 -3.49 17.29
CA ASP A 67 -9.57 -3.90 18.64
C ASP A 67 -8.09 -3.55 18.91
N GLU A 68 -7.27 -3.48 17.86
CA GLU A 68 -5.83 -3.20 17.93
C GLU A 68 -5.48 -1.72 17.71
N GLN A 69 -6.45 -0.85 17.40
CA GLN A 69 -6.26 0.58 17.15
C GLN A 69 -6.55 1.45 18.39
N HIS A 70 -5.86 1.21 19.51
CA HIS A 70 -6.10 1.94 20.78
C HIS A 70 -5.96 3.47 20.69
N ILE A 71 -5.13 4.00 19.77
CA ILE A 71 -4.97 5.45 19.60
C ILE A 71 -6.16 6.02 18.82
N PHE A 72 -6.68 5.30 17.83
CA PHE A 72 -7.89 5.70 17.12
C PHE A 72 -9.08 5.79 18.06
N GLU A 73 -9.27 4.82 18.97
CA GLU A 73 -10.38 4.87 19.95
C GLU A 73 -10.35 6.15 20.79
N ARG A 74 -9.16 6.67 21.09
CA ARG A 74 -8.97 7.87 21.90
C ARG A 74 -9.08 9.19 21.11
N THR A 75 -8.86 9.15 19.80
CA THR A 75 -8.63 10.38 19.00
C THR A 75 -9.51 10.51 17.77
N GLY A 76 -10.00 9.40 17.22
CA GLY A 76 -10.70 9.33 15.92
C GLY A 76 -9.86 9.79 14.72
N GLY A 77 -8.57 10.09 14.90
CA GLY A 77 -7.79 10.87 13.94
C GLY A 77 -6.77 10.09 13.12
N LEU A 78 -6.68 8.77 13.31
CA LEU A 78 -5.70 7.91 12.64
C LEU A 78 -6.34 6.93 11.66
N HIS A 79 -5.62 6.63 10.59
CA HIS A 79 -5.85 5.48 9.75
C HIS A 79 -4.91 4.33 10.13
N ALA A 80 -5.31 3.10 9.80
CA ALA A 80 -4.48 1.92 9.92
C ALA A 80 -4.39 1.15 8.60
N ALA A 81 -3.26 0.46 8.44
CA ALA A 81 -3.08 -0.62 7.48
C ALA A 81 -2.58 -1.85 8.25
N ALA A 82 -3.22 -2.99 8.03
CA ALA A 82 -2.91 -4.26 8.67
C ALA A 82 -2.62 -5.36 7.64
N LEU A 83 -1.73 -6.25 8.02
CA LEU A 83 -1.36 -7.45 7.27
C LEU A 83 -1.85 -8.67 8.02
N PHE A 84 -2.59 -9.55 7.34
CA PHE A 84 -3.10 -10.79 7.88
C PHE A 84 -2.61 -11.99 7.07
N ASP A 85 -2.56 -13.16 7.70
CA ASP A 85 -2.48 -14.43 6.96
C ASP A 85 -3.86 -14.86 6.43
N ALA A 86 -3.90 -15.98 5.69
CA ALA A 86 -5.12 -16.51 5.10
C ALA A 86 -6.16 -17.02 6.12
N ALA A 87 -5.75 -17.24 7.38
CA ALA A 87 -6.64 -17.64 8.46
C ALA A 87 -7.21 -16.43 9.23
N GLY A 88 -6.78 -15.21 8.90
CA GLY A 88 -7.21 -13.98 9.56
C GLY A 88 -6.40 -13.63 10.80
N ASN A 89 -5.24 -14.25 11.01
CA ASN A 89 -4.35 -13.85 12.11
C ASN A 89 -3.63 -12.55 11.74
N LEU A 90 -3.64 -11.57 12.66
CA LEU A 90 -2.93 -10.30 12.47
C LEU A 90 -1.42 -10.51 12.57
N LEU A 91 -0.69 -10.19 11.50
CA LEU A 91 0.77 -10.27 11.45
C LEU A 91 1.44 -8.94 11.78
N ALA A 92 0.85 -7.82 11.33
CA ALA A 92 1.32 -6.48 11.66
C ALA A 92 0.24 -5.42 11.42
N LEU A 93 0.26 -4.36 12.23
CA LEU A 93 -0.60 -3.17 12.10
C LEU A 93 0.25 -1.90 12.17
N ARG A 94 0.00 -0.95 11.27
CA ARG A 94 0.65 0.37 11.29
C ARG A 94 -0.37 1.49 11.18
N GLU A 95 -0.21 2.49 12.03
CA GLU A 95 -1.08 3.67 12.07
C GLU A 95 -0.38 4.94 11.58
N ASP A 96 -1.15 5.84 11.00
CA ASP A 96 -0.74 7.19 10.67
C ASP A 96 -1.96 8.10 10.48
N VAL A 97 -1.78 9.43 10.59
CA VAL A 97 -2.85 10.39 10.25
C VAL A 97 -3.27 10.25 8.78
N GLY A 98 -2.34 9.91 7.89
CA GLY A 98 -2.62 9.66 6.47
C GLY A 98 -2.71 8.17 6.13
N ARG A 99 -3.80 7.75 5.47
CA ARG A 99 -3.98 6.34 5.01
C ARG A 99 -2.84 5.82 4.13
N HIS A 100 -2.27 6.67 3.29
CA HIS A 100 -1.14 6.29 2.42
C HIS A 100 0.11 5.99 3.23
N ASN A 101 0.38 6.81 4.25
CA ASN A 101 1.53 6.65 5.14
C ASN A 101 1.37 5.41 6.02
N ALA A 102 0.14 5.12 6.48
CA ALA A 102 -0.13 3.89 7.23
C ALA A 102 0.24 2.65 6.41
N LEU A 103 -0.16 2.59 5.13
CA LEU A 103 0.22 1.51 4.22
C LEU A 103 1.73 1.50 3.92
N ASP A 104 2.36 2.67 3.70
CA ASP A 104 3.81 2.75 3.46
C ASP A 104 4.61 2.25 4.67
N LYS A 105 4.18 2.57 5.89
CA LYS A 105 4.79 2.04 7.12
C LYS A 105 4.65 0.52 7.21
N LEU A 106 3.50 -0.04 6.79
CA LEU A 106 3.28 -1.49 6.79
C LEU A 106 4.21 -2.19 5.78
N ILE A 107 4.27 -1.68 4.55
CA ILE A 107 5.16 -2.20 3.51
C ILE A 107 6.62 -2.04 3.91
N GLY A 108 7.00 -0.88 4.44
CA GLY A 108 8.35 -0.61 4.92
C GLY A 108 8.76 -1.55 6.06
N TRP A 109 7.86 -1.80 7.01
CA TRP A 109 8.10 -2.81 8.04
C TRP A 109 8.30 -4.20 7.43
N ALA A 110 7.45 -4.62 6.49
CA ALA A 110 7.56 -5.93 5.87
C ALA A 110 8.87 -6.10 5.09
N LEU A 111 9.31 -5.05 4.37
CA LEU A 111 10.61 -5.03 3.70
C LEU A 111 11.75 -5.22 4.71
N MET A 112 11.74 -4.47 5.81
CA MET A 112 12.77 -4.55 6.86
C MET A 112 12.80 -5.90 7.58
N ASN A 113 11.70 -6.64 7.57
CA ASN A 113 11.55 -7.92 8.27
C ASN A 113 11.51 -9.14 7.31
N GLY A 114 11.87 -8.95 6.04
CA GLY A 114 11.91 -10.03 5.06
C GLY A 114 10.55 -10.71 4.81
N GLN A 115 9.45 -9.96 4.92
CA GLN A 115 8.08 -10.47 4.78
C GLN A 115 7.48 -10.24 3.38
N LEU A 116 8.22 -9.61 2.46
CA LEU A 116 7.82 -9.43 1.06
C LEU A 116 8.29 -10.61 0.20
N PRO A 117 7.55 -10.96 -0.88
CA PRO A 117 6.27 -10.39 -1.31
C PRO A 117 5.08 -10.93 -0.52
N PHE A 118 3.97 -10.20 -0.51
CA PHE A 118 2.73 -10.56 0.21
C PHE A 118 1.84 -11.60 -0.51
N HIS A 119 2.44 -12.52 -1.26
CA HIS A 119 1.73 -13.45 -2.15
C HIS A 119 0.69 -14.33 -1.46
N ASP A 120 0.81 -14.55 -0.16
CA ASP A 120 -0.06 -15.40 0.66
C ASP A 120 -0.79 -14.61 1.76
N LYS A 121 -0.80 -13.27 1.68
CA LYS A 121 -1.31 -12.38 2.72
C LYS A 121 -2.51 -11.56 2.26
N ILE A 122 -3.21 -11.02 3.24
CA ILE A 122 -4.33 -10.08 3.07
C ILE A 122 -3.91 -8.73 3.64
N ILE A 123 -4.12 -7.65 2.89
CA ILE A 123 -4.00 -6.29 3.41
C ILE A 123 -5.40 -5.74 3.70
N LEU A 124 -5.59 -5.15 4.87
CA LEU A 124 -6.78 -4.38 5.22
C LEU A 124 -6.39 -2.94 5.55
N VAL A 125 -7.12 -1.96 5.03
CA VAL A 125 -6.99 -0.54 5.42
C VAL A 125 -8.29 -0.02 6.03
N SER A 126 -8.17 0.87 7.03
CA SER A 126 -9.35 1.50 7.66
C SER A 126 -9.99 2.60 6.81
N GLY A 127 -9.29 3.08 5.78
CA GLY A 127 -9.75 4.14 4.89
C GLY A 127 -10.52 3.65 3.66
N ARG A 128 -10.68 4.56 2.69
CA ARG A 128 -11.20 4.27 1.34
C ARG A 128 -10.16 3.56 0.49
N ALA A 129 -10.60 2.71 -0.42
CA ALA A 129 -9.74 2.08 -1.43
C ALA A 129 -9.48 3.06 -2.59
N SER A 130 -8.32 3.75 -2.57
CA SER A 130 -7.90 4.58 -3.70
C SER A 130 -6.91 3.86 -4.61
N TYR A 131 -6.86 4.29 -5.87
CA TYR A 131 -5.97 3.73 -6.89
C TYR A 131 -4.51 3.65 -6.42
N GLU A 132 -4.01 4.69 -5.76
CA GLU A 132 -2.63 4.77 -5.27
C GLU A 132 -2.33 3.73 -4.17
N LEU A 133 -3.33 3.36 -3.35
CA LEU A 133 -3.19 2.30 -2.36
C LEU A 133 -3.12 0.92 -3.03
N LEU A 134 -3.98 0.68 -4.02
CA LEU A 134 -3.94 -0.57 -4.80
C LEU A 134 -2.61 -0.71 -5.55
N GLN A 135 -2.09 0.38 -6.13
CA GLN A 135 -0.79 0.39 -6.79
C GLN A 135 0.34 -0.06 -5.85
N LYS A 136 0.36 0.45 -4.62
CA LYS A 136 1.35 0.07 -3.60
C LYS A 136 1.20 -1.41 -3.22
N CYS A 137 -0.02 -1.90 -3.08
CA CYS A 137 -0.30 -3.30 -2.79
C CYS A 137 0.12 -4.23 -3.92
N LEU A 138 -0.11 -3.83 -5.17
CA LEU A 138 0.34 -4.56 -6.37
C LEU A 138 1.88 -4.68 -6.39
N VAL A 139 2.59 -3.58 -6.15
CA VAL A 139 4.06 -3.58 -6.07
C VAL A 139 4.57 -4.42 -4.90
N ALA A 140 3.87 -4.42 -3.77
CA ALA A 140 4.18 -5.27 -2.62
C ALA A 140 3.80 -6.76 -2.80
N GLY A 141 3.13 -7.09 -3.91
CA GLY A 141 2.73 -8.46 -4.24
C GLY A 141 1.53 -8.98 -3.43
N ALA A 142 0.63 -8.11 -2.97
CA ALA A 142 -0.56 -8.53 -2.23
C ALA A 142 -1.71 -8.88 -3.19
N PRO A 143 -2.17 -10.14 -3.27
CA PRO A 143 -3.29 -10.54 -4.12
C PRO A 143 -4.66 -10.18 -3.55
N ILE A 144 -4.76 -9.99 -2.22
CA ILE A 144 -6.00 -9.66 -1.53
C ILE A 144 -5.84 -8.32 -0.81
N PHE A 145 -6.69 -7.36 -1.19
CA PHE A 145 -6.78 -6.04 -0.58
C PHE A 145 -8.22 -5.77 -0.14
N CYS A 146 -8.39 -5.38 1.11
CA CYS A 146 -9.66 -5.03 1.72
C CYS A 146 -9.61 -3.58 2.21
N ALA A 147 -10.74 -2.90 2.15
CA ALA A 147 -10.91 -1.57 2.72
C ALA A 147 -12.22 -1.52 3.50
N VAL A 148 -12.20 -0.89 4.67
CA VAL A 148 -13.40 -0.69 5.49
C VAL A 148 -14.39 0.26 4.80
N SER A 149 -13.90 1.21 3.99
CA SER A 149 -14.72 2.21 3.30
C SER A 149 -14.72 2.04 1.78
N ALA A 150 -15.58 2.82 1.10
CA ALA A 150 -15.85 2.69 -0.33
C ALA A 150 -14.63 2.93 -1.22
N PRO A 151 -14.55 2.28 -2.39
CA PRO A 151 -13.55 2.60 -3.40
C PRO A 151 -13.75 3.99 -4.02
N SER A 152 -12.72 4.51 -4.69
CA SER A 152 -12.77 5.75 -5.48
C SER A 152 -12.52 5.48 -6.96
#